data_AF-A0A2V8H9P6-F1
#
_entry.id   AF-A0A2V8H9P6-F1
#
_cell.length_a   1.000
_cell.length_b   1.000
_cell.length_c   1.000
_cell.angle_alpha   90.00
_cell.angle_beta   90.00
_cell.angle_gamma   90.00
#
_symmetry.space_group_name_H-M   'P 1'
#
loop_
_entity.id
_entity.type
_entity.pdbx_description
1 polymer ?
#
loop_
_entity_poly.entity_id
_entity_poly.type
_entity_poly.pdbx_seq_one_letter_code
_entity_poly.pdbx_strand_id
1 'polypeptide(L)'
;LFDHGNVSFYSEALHVVERYRRVDASTLEIATTIEDPGMITQPWHVATHRLKLASFDQIMEVLCTNVETASLMEAAAKDNYGRK
;
A
#
# COMPACT_ATOMS: atom_id res chain seq x y z
N LEU A 1 -0.35 15.29 -4.77
CA LEU A 1 0.02 15.77 -3.42
C LEU A 1 -0.56 14.75 -2.45
N PHE A 2 0.12 13.74 -1.92
CA PHE A 2 1.46 13.64 -1.37
C PHE A 2 1.94 12.18 -1.59
N ASP A 3 2.90 11.96 -2.49
CA ASP A 3 3.43 10.63 -2.85
C ASP A 3 4.94 10.49 -2.48
N HIS A 4 5.55 11.53 -1.92
CA HIS A 4 6.98 11.48 -1.59
C HIS A 4 7.17 11.85 -0.12
N GLY A 5 7.47 10.81 0.68
CA GLY A 5 7.67 10.82 2.12
C GLY A 5 8.86 11.66 2.58
N ASN A 6 8.76 12.98 2.44
CA ASN A 6 9.81 13.91 2.81
C ASN A 6 9.62 14.56 4.20
N VAL A 7 8.63 14.15 5.01
CA VAL A 7 8.45 14.67 6.38
C VAL A 7 7.84 13.60 7.31
N SER A 8 8.54 12.50 7.53
CA SER A 8 8.26 11.62 8.67
C SER A 8 9.44 11.68 9.61
N PHE A 9 9.24 12.20 10.82
CA PHE A 9 10.28 12.23 11.84
C PHE A 9 10.36 10.85 12.50
N TYR A 10 11.54 10.22 12.44
CA TYR A 10 11.86 8.96 13.10
C TYR A 10 13.32 8.97 13.57
N SER A 11 13.63 8.23 14.62
CA SER A 11 15.03 7.99 15.01
C SER A 11 15.61 6.75 14.33
N GLU A 12 16.93 6.56 14.44
CA GLU A 12 17.59 5.33 13.99
C GLU A 12 17.15 4.07 14.76
N ALA A 13 16.48 4.26 15.91
CA ALA A 13 15.94 3.17 16.73
C ALA A 13 14.49 2.82 16.41
N LEU A 14 13.90 3.35 15.32
CA LEU A 14 12.56 3.01 14.89
C LEU A 14 12.44 1.50 14.63
N HIS A 15 11.47 0.88 15.29
CA HIS A 15 11.06 -0.49 15.09
C HIS A 15 9.55 -0.56 14.93
N VAL A 16 9.09 -1.14 13.81
CA VAL A 16 7.67 -1.27 13.49
C VAL A 16 7.32 -2.74 13.38
N VAL A 17 6.29 -3.16 14.13
CA VAL A 17 5.76 -4.52 14.09
C VAL A 17 4.34 -4.49 13.51
N GLU A 18 4.17 -5.12 12.36
CA GLU A 18 2.87 -5.27 11.72
C GLU A 18 2.37 -6.72 11.82
N ARG A 19 1.15 -6.87 12.34
CA ARG A 19 0.48 -8.17 12.47
C ARG A 19 -0.65 -8.25 11.46
N TYR A 20 -0.44 -9.10 10.46
CA TYR A 20 -1.39 -9.38 9.39
C TYR A 20 -2.30 -10.54 9.76
N ARG A 21 -3.60 -10.33 9.71
CA ARG A 21 -4.61 -11.36 9.99
C ARG A 21 -5.71 -11.33 8.94
N ARG A 22 -5.86 -12.40 8.18
CA ARG A 22 -7.01 -12.59 7.31
C ARG A 22 -8.21 -12.97 8.16
N VAL A 23 -9.19 -12.06 8.27
CA VAL A 23 -10.38 -12.26 9.12
C VAL A 23 -11.39 -13.18 8.43
N ASP A 24 -11.51 -13.03 7.12
CA ASP A 24 -12.36 -13.82 6.25
C ASP A 24 -11.79 -13.81 4.81
N ALA A 25 -12.52 -14.39 3.85
CA ALA A 25 -12.05 -14.51 2.47
C ALA A 25 -11.74 -13.16 1.79
N SER A 26 -12.36 -12.06 2.22
CA SER A 26 -12.25 -10.75 1.56
C SER A 26 -11.79 -9.63 2.50
N THR A 27 -11.34 -9.94 3.70
CA THR A 27 -10.93 -8.94 4.70
C THR A 27 -9.57 -9.26 5.30
N LEU A 28 -8.62 -8.36 5.10
CA LEU A 28 -7.31 -8.38 5.76
C LEU A 28 -7.30 -7.32 6.87
N GLU A 29 -6.92 -7.72 8.06
CA GLU A 29 -6.71 -6.85 9.20
C GLU A 29 -5.21 -6.65 9.44
N ILE A 30 -4.82 -5.41 9.71
CA ILE A 30 -3.44 -5.00 9.97
C ILE A 30 -3.43 -4.26 11.30
N ALA A 31 -2.74 -4.84 12.28
CA ALA A 31 -2.47 -4.19 13.56
C ALA A 31 -0.99 -3.82 13.64
N THR A 32 -0.70 -2.54 13.88
CA THR A 32 0.66 -2.00 13.86
C THR A 32 1.05 -1.48 15.23
N THR A 33 2.25 -1.86 15.69
CA THR A 33 2.90 -1.31 16.89
C THR A 33 4.18 -0.61 16.46
N ILE A 34 4.36 0.62 16.92
CA ILE A 34 5.53 1.44 16.63
C ILE A 34 6.30 1.63 17.93
N GLU A 35 7.60 1.35 17.89
CA GLU A 35 8.54 1.52 18.99
C GLU A 35 9.67 2.44 18.50
N ASP A 36 9.80 3.62 19.09
CA ASP A 36 10.88 4.55 18.75
C ASP A 36 11.29 5.34 20.01
N PRO A 37 12.26 4.86 20.80
CA PRO A 37 12.69 5.53 22.03
C PRO A 37 13.23 6.96 21.84
N GLY A 38 13.66 7.30 20.62
CA GLY A 38 14.13 8.65 20.29
C GLY A 38 13.00 9.66 20.06
N MET A 39 11.78 9.19 19.86
CA MET A 39 10.64 10.02 19.42
C MET A 39 9.37 9.84 20.26
N ILE A 40 9.13 8.65 20.80
CA ILE A 40 7.96 8.31 21.61
C ILE A 40 8.38 7.62 22.91
N THR A 41 7.65 7.89 23.99
CA THR A 41 7.99 7.41 25.34
C THR A 41 7.53 5.99 25.65
N GLN A 42 6.69 5.41 24.79
CA GLN A 42 6.13 4.06 24.94
C GLN A 42 5.69 3.52 23.56
N PRO A 43 5.55 2.20 23.40
CA PRO A 43 5.02 1.62 22.16
C PRO A 43 3.66 2.23 21.80
N TRP A 44 3.52 2.70 20.56
CA TRP A 44 2.27 3.24 20.05
C TRP A 44 1.54 2.17 19.23
N HIS A 45 0.32 1.82 19.66
CA HIS A 45 -0.58 0.96 18.89
C HIS A 45 -1.45 1.80 17.96
N VAL A 46 -1.21 1.66 16.66
CA VAL A 46 -2.00 2.34 15.63
C VAL A 46 -3.41 1.73 15.58
N ALA A 47 -4.40 2.53 15.22
CA ALA A 47 -5.75 2.04 14.98
C ALA A 47 -5.71 0.91 13.93
N THR A 48 -6.36 -0.20 14.25
CA THR A 48 -6.37 -1.38 13.37
C THR A 48 -6.98 -1.05 12.01
N HIS A 49 -6.21 -1.28 10.95
CA HIS A 49 -6.67 -1.08 9.58
C HIS A 49 -7.31 -2.35 9.04
N ARG A 50 -8.42 -2.21 8.31
CA ARG A 50 -9.08 -3.31 7.61
C ARG A 50 -9.13 -3.02 6.11
N LEU A 51 -8.42 -3.81 5.34
CA LEU A 51 -8.45 -3.77 3.89
C LEU A 51 -9.50 -4.76 3.38
N LYS A 52 -10.30 -4.32 2.42
CA LYS A 52 -11.22 -5.18 1.69
C LYS A 52 -10.57 -5.62 0.39
N LEU A 53 -10.73 -6.89 0.06
CA LEU A 53 -10.29 -7.45 -1.21
C LEU A 53 -10.96 -6.65 -2.33
N ALA A 54 -10.15 -6.20 -3.29
CA ALA A 54 -10.65 -5.51 -4.46
C ALA A 54 -11.66 -6.39 -5.21
N SER A 55 -12.67 -5.77 -5.82
CA SER A 55 -13.69 -6.48 -6.60
C SER A 55 -13.19 -6.97 -7.96
N PHE A 56 -11.92 -6.77 -8.26
CA PHE A 56 -11.24 -7.21 -9.47
C PHE A 56 -10.12 -8.19 -9.10
N ASP A 57 -9.89 -9.16 -9.97
CA ASP A 57 -8.94 -10.26 -9.81
C ASP A 57 -7.64 -10.05 -10.61
N GLN A 58 -7.55 -8.96 -11.37
CA GLN A 58 -6.38 -8.60 -12.16
C GLN A 58 -5.63 -7.42 -11.53
N ILE A 59 -4.37 -7.65 -11.16
CA ILE A 59 -3.45 -6.59 -10.78
C ILE A 59 -2.80 -6.10 -12.08
N MET A 60 -3.00 -4.83 -12.43
CA MET A 60 -2.34 -4.24 -13.58
C MET A 60 -0.83 -4.21 -13.37
N GLU A 61 -0.08 -4.54 -14.40
CA GLU A 61 1.37 -4.35 -14.40
C GLU A 61 1.67 -2.86 -14.32
N VAL A 62 2.38 -2.44 -13.26
CA VAL A 62 2.94 -1.09 -13.21
C VAL A 62 4.17 -1.11 -14.11
N LEU A 63 4.11 -0.42 -15.24
CA LEU A 63 5.30 -0.22 -16.05
C LEU A 63 6.26 0.68 -15.28
N CYS A 64 7.41 0.14 -14.91
CA CYS A 64 8.53 0.95 -14.44
C CYS A 64 9.18 1.66 -15.63
N THR A 65 8.44 2.54 -16.31
CA THR A 65 8.95 3.43 -17.36
C THR A 65 8.23 4.78 -17.27
N ASN A 66 8.95 5.87 -17.56
CA ASN A 66 8.37 7.22 -17.60
C ASN A 66 8.02 7.70 -19.02
N VAL A 67 8.03 6.81 -20.01
CA VAL A 67 7.93 7.17 -21.45
C VAL A 67 6.66 6.65 -22.11
N GLU A 68 6.09 5.55 -21.62
CA GLU A 68 5.08 4.79 -22.39
C GLU A 68 3.65 4.91 -21.83
N THR A 69 3.44 5.63 -20.72
CA THR A 69 2.09 5.79 -20.15
C THR A 69 1.10 6.36 -21.16
N ALA A 70 1.50 7.32 -21.99
CA ALA A 70 0.63 7.92 -23.01
C ALA A 70 0.28 6.95 -24.15
N SER A 71 1.25 6.18 -24.66
CA SER A 71 1.04 5.22 -25.75
C SER A 71 0.27 3.97 -25.30
N LEU A 72 0.44 3.56 -24.05
CA LEU A 72 -0.27 2.41 -23.47
C LEU A 72 -1.74 2.71 -23.17
N MET A 73 -2.07 3.95 -22.79
CA MET A 73 -3.46 4.42 -22.72
C MET A 73 -4.13 4.38 -24.11
N GLU A 74 -3.41 4.73 -25.17
CA GLU A 74 -3.96 4.71 -26.53
C GLU A 74 -4.10 3.29 -27.11
N ALA A 75 -3.17 2.38 -26.79
CA ALA A 75 -3.22 0.98 -27.21
C ALA A 75 -4.35 0.19 -26.51
N ALA A 76 -4.55 0.37 -25.20
CA ALA A 76 -5.61 -0.31 -24.43
C ALA A 76 -7.04 0.03 -24.94
N ALA A 77 -7.23 1.23 -25.48
CA ALA A 77 -8.50 1.65 -26.09
C ALA A 77 -8.80 0.97 -27.43
N LYS A 78 -7.78 0.46 -28.13
CA LYS A 78 -7.91 -0.17 -29.46
C LYS A 78 -8.03 -1.69 -29.41
N ASP A 79 -7.49 -2.35 -28.37
CA ASP A 79 -7.33 -3.82 -28.35
C ASP A 79 -8.41 -4.61 -27.59
N ASN A 80 -9.48 -3.99 -27.09
CA ASN A 80 -10.53 -4.67 -26.29
C ASN A 80 -9.97 -5.55 -25.14
N TYR A 81 -8.83 -5.17 -24.55
CA TYR A 81 -8.23 -5.91 -23.44
C TYR A 81 -9.24 -6.01 -22.28
N GLY A 82 -9.64 -7.23 -21.93
CA GLY A 82 -10.75 -7.52 -21.00
C GLY A 82 -12.04 -8.05 -21.65
N ARG A 83 -12.11 -8.22 -22.98
CA ARG A 83 -13.26 -8.86 -23.64
C ARG A 83 -13.04 -10.38 -23.77
N LYS A 84 -13.53 -11.09 -22.73
CA LYS A 84 -13.73 -12.54 -22.50
C LYS A 84 -13.06 -13.55 -23.42
#